data_AF-A0A2E1UYS5-F1
#
_entry.id   AF-A0A2E1UYS5-F1
#
_cell.length_a   1.000
_cell.length_b   1.000
_cell.length_c   1.000
_cell.angle_alpha   90.00
_cell.angle_beta   90.00
_cell.angle_gamma   90.00
#
_symmetry.space_group_name_H-M   'P 1'
#
loop_
_entity.id
_entity.type
_entity.pdbx_description
1 polymer ?
#
loop_
_entity_poly.entity_id
_entity_poly.type
_entity_poly.pdbx_seq_one_letter_code
_entity_poly.pdbx_strand_id
1 'polypeptide(L)'
;MKNFMGKDGFTWFVGVVEDRQDPKTLGRVRVRCLGYHTEDLDRIPTADLPWAHVMNPITSATVSGVGQTPLGMVEGTWVVGFFTDGEEAQLPMIMGTLPGVPAFLPGKTTDEYGRSRSASGQAGFEDPLGNFPKYTETDVNRLAVNEKTDGAESNPHSSLTLRRADVDTGVSVADIDEITSIAGQTGTVDQRTGIAGSGSSIINADLGGTWDEPETTYNASYPKNHVYESEGGHIREYDDTEGAKRIHERHASGSGYEIDNDGTKITRVKKDNYTIITADDYVHIQGDARQTIDKGLRVFMNTKQEAGNNYNIEVGANANVTVQVNKGNINLLALGDSDINLKATADLNVEVGKNFNVTVGGNASETVNGKKDEFVTGNNTKTGARIDLN
;
A
#
# COMPACT_ATOMS: atom_id res chain seq x y z
N MET A 1 23.81 -47.04 -26.39
CA MET A 1 22.42 -46.66 -26.06
C MET A 1 21.58 -46.79 -27.32
N LYS A 2 20.64 -47.75 -27.38
CA LYS A 2 19.82 -48.00 -28.59
C LYS A 2 18.57 -47.11 -28.66
N ASN A 3 18.08 -46.59 -27.53
CA ASN A 3 16.91 -45.71 -27.42
C ASN A 3 17.28 -44.52 -26.51
N PHE A 4 17.02 -43.29 -26.95
CA PHE A 4 17.20 -42.05 -26.19
C PHE A 4 16.07 -41.07 -26.57
N MET A 5 15.71 -40.15 -25.68
CA MET A 5 14.65 -39.16 -25.93
C MET A 5 15.01 -38.27 -27.14
N GLY A 6 14.07 -38.13 -28.09
CA GLY A 6 14.27 -37.36 -29.33
C GLY A 6 14.82 -38.17 -30.51
N LYS A 7 14.99 -39.49 -30.37
CA LYS A 7 15.25 -40.39 -31.51
C LYS A 7 14.00 -40.62 -32.37
N ASP A 8 12.84 -40.70 -31.72
CA ASP A 8 11.54 -40.88 -32.38
C ASP A 8 11.01 -39.53 -32.90
N GLY A 9 10.01 -39.56 -33.79
CA GLY A 9 9.43 -38.37 -34.40
C GLY A 9 8.78 -37.41 -33.39
N PHE A 10 8.66 -36.13 -33.75
CA PHE A 10 8.01 -35.11 -32.93
C PHE A 10 6.51 -35.05 -33.21
N THR A 11 5.72 -35.73 -32.37
CA THR A 11 4.26 -35.72 -32.43
C THR A 11 3.70 -34.66 -31.48
N TRP A 12 3.11 -33.59 -32.03
CA TRP A 12 2.60 -32.45 -31.26
C TRP A 12 1.07 -32.43 -31.19
N PHE A 13 0.52 -31.69 -30.23
CA PHE A 13 -0.92 -31.51 -30.06
C PHE A 13 -1.27 -30.11 -29.57
N VAL A 14 -2.53 -29.74 -29.77
CA VAL A 14 -3.23 -28.67 -29.05
C VAL A 14 -4.31 -29.32 -28.21
N GLY A 15 -4.59 -28.79 -27.03
CA GLY A 15 -5.62 -29.33 -26.15
C GLY A 15 -6.07 -28.35 -25.08
N VAL A 16 -6.98 -28.81 -24.24
CA VAL A 16 -7.53 -28.03 -23.13
C VAL A 16 -7.28 -28.76 -21.81
N VAL A 17 -6.83 -28.02 -20.81
CA VAL A 17 -6.65 -28.52 -19.44
C VAL A 17 -8.03 -28.71 -18.79
N GLU A 18 -8.31 -29.91 -18.30
CA GLU A 18 -9.59 -30.23 -17.62
C GLU A 18 -9.43 -30.48 -16.12
N ASP A 19 -8.22 -30.80 -15.66
CA ASP A 19 -7.94 -31.08 -14.25
C ASP A 19 -6.47 -30.79 -13.92
N ARG A 20 -6.24 -30.14 -12.78
CA ARG A 20 -4.91 -29.77 -12.24
C ARG A 20 -4.64 -30.33 -10.84
N GLN A 21 -5.51 -31.18 -10.31
CA GLN A 21 -5.39 -31.77 -8.97
C GLN A 21 -4.39 -32.93 -8.95
N ASP A 22 -3.11 -32.64 -9.23
CA ASP A 22 -2.05 -33.63 -9.31
C ASP A 22 -1.79 -34.30 -7.94
N PRO A 23 -2.08 -35.60 -7.76
CA PRO A 23 -1.88 -36.29 -6.49
C PRO A 23 -0.40 -36.42 -6.10
N LYS A 24 0.53 -36.23 -7.05
CA LYS A 24 1.98 -36.26 -6.80
C LYS A 24 2.59 -34.88 -6.60
N THR A 25 1.81 -33.81 -6.71
CA THR A 25 2.27 -32.42 -6.51
C THR A 25 3.45 -32.03 -7.42
N LEU A 26 3.51 -32.58 -8.64
CA LEU A 26 4.56 -32.30 -9.63
C LEU A 26 4.17 -31.15 -10.59
N GLY A 27 2.97 -30.60 -10.43
CA GLY A 27 2.39 -29.60 -11.34
C GLY A 27 1.88 -30.21 -12.66
N ARG A 28 1.57 -31.51 -12.67
CA ARG A 28 0.97 -32.15 -13.85
C ARG A 28 -0.48 -31.72 -14.02
N VAL A 29 -0.94 -31.78 -15.26
CA VAL A 29 -2.34 -31.49 -15.62
C VAL A 29 -2.90 -32.60 -16.50
N ARG A 30 -4.21 -32.79 -16.49
CA ARG A 30 -4.90 -33.64 -17.45
C ARG A 30 -5.36 -32.78 -18.61
N VAL A 31 -5.00 -33.19 -19.82
CA VAL A 31 -5.28 -32.44 -21.04
C VAL A 31 -6.06 -33.30 -22.02
N ARG A 32 -7.16 -32.76 -22.52
CA ARG A 32 -7.88 -33.35 -23.64
C ARG A 32 -7.26 -32.86 -24.94
N CYS A 33 -6.52 -33.74 -25.61
CA CYS A 33 -5.77 -33.43 -26.82
C CYS A 33 -6.68 -33.52 -28.06
N LEU A 34 -6.75 -32.44 -28.84
CA LEU A 34 -7.59 -32.34 -30.01
C LEU A 34 -7.12 -33.30 -31.10
N GLY A 35 -8.06 -34.04 -31.70
CA GLY A 35 -7.78 -35.09 -32.68
C GLY A 35 -7.41 -36.46 -32.08
N TYR A 36 -6.95 -36.52 -30.82
CA TYR A 36 -6.61 -37.76 -30.13
C TYR A 36 -7.70 -38.22 -29.15
N HIS A 37 -8.32 -37.27 -28.46
CA HIS A 37 -9.39 -37.53 -27.50
C HIS A 37 -10.73 -37.03 -28.05
N THR A 38 -11.82 -37.73 -27.70
CA THR A 38 -13.18 -37.33 -28.06
C THR A 38 -13.74 -36.31 -27.08
N GLU A 39 -14.66 -35.44 -27.52
CA GLU A 39 -15.43 -34.55 -26.65
C GLU A 39 -16.42 -35.28 -25.74
N ASP A 40 -16.76 -36.53 -26.08
CA ASP A 40 -17.74 -37.33 -25.36
C ASP A 40 -17.14 -37.90 -24.05
N LEU A 41 -17.64 -37.39 -22.92
CA LEU A 41 -17.16 -37.76 -21.58
C LEU A 41 -17.58 -39.17 -21.17
N ASP A 42 -18.62 -39.75 -21.78
CA ASP A 42 -19.01 -41.15 -21.52
C ASP A 42 -17.99 -42.13 -22.11
N ARG A 43 -17.27 -41.71 -23.15
CA ARG A 43 -16.22 -42.51 -23.81
C ARG A 43 -14.86 -42.34 -23.15
N ILE A 44 -14.48 -41.11 -22.80
CA ILE A 44 -13.24 -40.80 -22.09
C ILE A 44 -13.55 -39.76 -21.01
N PRO A 45 -13.85 -40.20 -19.77
CA PRO A 45 -13.99 -39.31 -18.63
C PRO A 45 -12.72 -38.50 -18.39
N THR A 46 -12.85 -37.27 -17.86
CA THR A 46 -11.70 -36.43 -17.50
C THR A 46 -10.70 -37.17 -16.60
N ALA A 47 -11.17 -37.98 -15.65
CA ALA A 47 -10.31 -38.74 -14.74
C ALA A 47 -9.42 -39.79 -15.43
N ASP A 48 -9.78 -40.22 -16.64
CA ASP A 48 -9.04 -41.24 -17.38
C ASP A 48 -7.99 -40.63 -18.33
N LEU A 49 -7.97 -39.30 -18.46
CA LEU A 49 -6.95 -38.61 -19.23
C LEU A 49 -5.55 -38.81 -18.61
N PRO A 50 -4.51 -39.06 -19.43
CA PRO A 50 -3.14 -39.13 -18.96
C PRO A 50 -2.68 -37.81 -18.30
N TRP A 51 -1.82 -37.93 -17.29
CA TRP A 51 -1.18 -36.77 -16.67
C TRP A 51 -0.05 -36.25 -17.57
N ALA A 52 -0.17 -35.01 -18.03
CA ALA A 52 0.84 -34.30 -18.78
C ALA A 52 1.85 -33.62 -17.84
N HIS A 53 3.14 -33.77 -18.15
CA HIS A 53 4.20 -33.00 -17.47
C HIS A 53 4.31 -31.60 -18.06
N VAL A 54 4.67 -30.61 -17.25
CA VAL A 54 4.82 -29.22 -17.70
C VAL A 54 6.29 -28.89 -17.88
N MET A 55 6.63 -28.31 -19.03
CA MET A 55 7.96 -27.78 -19.29
C MET A 55 8.05 -26.36 -18.73
N ASN A 56 8.85 -26.20 -17.68
CA ASN A 56 9.14 -24.90 -17.13
C ASN A 56 10.07 -24.09 -18.05
N PRO A 57 10.01 -22.74 -18.00
CA PRO A 57 10.96 -21.91 -18.71
C PRO A 57 12.38 -22.13 -18.17
N ILE A 58 13.39 -21.89 -19.01
CA ILE A 58 14.81 -22.07 -18.63
C ILE A 58 15.26 -21.19 -17.45
N THR A 59 14.48 -20.15 -17.11
CA THR A 59 14.69 -19.29 -15.93
C THR A 59 14.26 -19.95 -14.61
N SER A 60 13.66 -21.13 -14.67
CA SER A 60 13.23 -21.93 -13.51
C SER A 60 14.06 -23.23 -13.46
N ALA A 61 14.85 -23.43 -12.39
CA ALA A 61 15.79 -24.55 -12.30
C ALA A 61 15.12 -25.92 -12.05
N THR A 62 13.92 -25.95 -11.47
CA THR A 62 13.12 -27.17 -11.21
C THR A 62 13.81 -28.25 -10.39
N VAL A 63 14.77 -27.87 -9.55
CA VAL A 63 15.53 -28.80 -8.70
C VAL A 63 15.57 -28.28 -7.27
N SER A 64 15.30 -29.14 -6.30
CA SER A 64 15.39 -28.84 -4.86
C SER A 64 14.64 -27.57 -4.41
N GLY A 65 13.49 -27.28 -5.00
CA GLY A 65 12.69 -26.09 -4.69
C GLY A 65 13.21 -24.77 -5.28
N VAL A 66 14.24 -24.82 -6.12
CA VAL A 66 14.77 -23.63 -6.82
C VAL A 66 14.04 -23.44 -8.15
N GLY A 67 13.33 -22.32 -8.30
CA GLY A 67 12.64 -21.95 -9.53
C GLY A 67 11.25 -21.37 -9.29
N GLN A 68 10.46 -21.34 -10.36
CA GLN A 68 9.05 -20.95 -10.33
C GLN A 68 8.15 -22.17 -10.11
N THR A 69 7.09 -21.97 -9.34
CA THR A 69 6.03 -22.97 -9.15
C THR A 69 5.33 -23.27 -10.48
N PRO A 70 5.27 -24.54 -10.93
CA PRO A 70 4.70 -24.93 -12.23
C PRO A 70 3.16 -24.98 -12.22
N LEU A 71 2.48 -24.02 -11.57
CA LEU A 71 1.03 -24.05 -11.30
C LEU A 71 0.27 -22.84 -11.89
N GLY A 72 0.61 -22.42 -13.11
CA GLY A 72 -0.05 -21.28 -13.76
C GLY A 72 -1.36 -21.61 -14.49
N MET A 73 -1.53 -22.85 -14.94
CA MET A 73 -2.69 -23.24 -15.76
C MET A 73 -3.91 -23.53 -14.88
N VAL A 74 -5.06 -23.01 -15.29
CA VAL A 74 -6.38 -23.31 -14.73
C VAL A 74 -7.15 -24.24 -15.68
N GLU A 75 -8.21 -24.85 -15.18
CA GLU A 75 -9.17 -25.59 -16.01
C GLU A 75 -9.71 -24.68 -17.14
N GLY A 76 -9.85 -25.20 -18.35
CA GLY A 76 -10.19 -24.43 -19.56
C GLY A 76 -8.99 -23.79 -20.29
N THR A 77 -7.78 -23.85 -19.73
CA THR A 77 -6.58 -23.30 -20.40
C THR A 77 -6.25 -24.08 -21.68
N TRP A 78 -6.12 -23.36 -22.79
CA TRP A 78 -5.63 -23.92 -24.04
C TRP A 78 -4.10 -24.05 -24.02
N VAL A 79 -3.61 -25.20 -24.45
CA VAL A 79 -2.19 -25.56 -24.39
C VAL A 79 -1.68 -26.14 -25.70
N VAL A 80 -0.40 -25.95 -25.94
CA VAL A 80 0.37 -26.65 -26.97
C VAL A 80 1.40 -27.56 -26.30
N GLY A 81 1.53 -28.77 -26.82
CA GLY A 81 2.40 -29.79 -26.26
C GLY A 81 2.84 -30.83 -27.27
N PHE A 82 3.54 -31.85 -26.79
CA PHE A 82 3.98 -32.98 -27.58
C PHE A 82 3.99 -34.27 -26.76
N PHE A 83 3.97 -35.40 -27.45
CA PHE A 83 4.06 -36.72 -26.83
C PHE A 83 5.52 -37.17 -26.80
N THR A 84 6.01 -37.54 -25.61
CA THR A 84 7.41 -37.98 -25.43
C THR A 84 7.66 -39.40 -25.94
N ASP A 85 6.59 -40.14 -26.23
CA ASP A 85 6.54 -41.49 -26.77
C ASP A 85 6.11 -41.57 -28.25
N GLY A 86 6.11 -40.43 -28.96
CA GLY A 86 5.88 -40.39 -30.41
C GLY A 86 4.44 -40.71 -30.80
N GLU A 87 4.24 -41.65 -31.73
CA GLU A 87 2.92 -42.00 -32.29
C GLU A 87 2.01 -42.76 -31.31
N GLU A 88 2.56 -43.35 -30.24
CA GLU A 88 1.77 -44.04 -29.20
C GLU A 88 0.89 -43.07 -28.39
N ALA A 89 1.30 -41.80 -28.32
CA ALA A 89 0.53 -40.69 -27.76
C ALA A 89 -0.01 -40.91 -26.32
N GLN A 90 0.76 -41.58 -25.45
CA GLN A 90 0.37 -41.84 -24.05
C GLN A 90 1.08 -40.94 -23.03
N LEU A 91 2.23 -40.33 -23.38
CA LEU A 91 3.03 -39.53 -22.45
C LEU A 91 3.10 -38.05 -22.87
N PRO A 92 2.03 -37.26 -22.62
CA PRO A 92 1.97 -35.85 -23.00
C PRO A 92 2.91 -34.97 -22.16
N MET A 93 3.48 -33.96 -22.81
CA MET A 93 4.25 -32.88 -22.20
C MET A 93 3.77 -31.53 -22.74
N ILE A 94 3.52 -30.58 -21.83
CA ILE A 94 3.06 -29.23 -22.14
C ILE A 94 4.25 -28.31 -22.35
N MET A 95 4.24 -27.59 -23.47
CA MET A 95 5.27 -26.62 -23.83
C MET A 95 4.86 -25.19 -23.50
N GLY A 96 3.57 -24.87 -23.61
CA GLY A 96 3.06 -23.54 -23.31
C GLY A 96 1.55 -23.43 -23.41
N THR A 97 1.04 -22.25 -23.11
CA THR A 97 -0.38 -21.88 -23.17
C THR A 97 -0.67 -21.01 -24.38
N LEU A 98 -1.89 -21.08 -24.91
CA LEU A 98 -2.34 -20.31 -26.06
C LEU A 98 -3.45 -19.33 -25.63
N PRO A 99 -3.21 -18.01 -25.61
CA PRO A 99 -4.28 -17.04 -25.39
C PRO A 99 -5.16 -16.91 -26.65
N GLY A 100 -6.44 -16.60 -26.47
CA GLY A 100 -7.37 -16.38 -27.58
C GLY A 100 -8.45 -15.35 -27.28
N VAL A 101 -9.50 -15.40 -28.09
CA VAL A 101 -10.77 -14.69 -27.86
C VAL A 101 -11.84 -15.78 -27.80
N PRO A 102 -12.36 -16.13 -26.62
CA PRO A 102 -13.40 -17.16 -26.52
C PRO A 102 -14.67 -16.74 -27.26
N ALA A 103 -15.09 -17.58 -28.21
CA ALA A 103 -16.36 -17.38 -28.92
C ALA A 103 -17.56 -17.68 -28.02
N PHE A 104 -17.39 -18.59 -27.05
CA PHE A 104 -18.43 -19.08 -26.15
C PHE A 104 -17.87 -19.28 -24.74
N LEU A 105 -18.76 -19.18 -23.76
CA LEU A 105 -18.48 -19.54 -22.36
C LEU A 105 -18.70 -21.06 -22.16
N PRO A 106 -18.11 -21.67 -21.11
CA PRO A 106 -18.26 -23.10 -20.86
C PRO A 106 -19.71 -23.46 -20.52
N GLY A 107 -20.11 -24.68 -20.89
CA GLY A 107 -21.47 -25.18 -20.75
C GLY A 107 -22.24 -25.04 -22.07
N LYS A 108 -22.32 -26.15 -22.80
CA LYS A 108 -23.07 -26.26 -24.05
C LYS A 108 -24.56 -26.04 -23.78
N THR A 109 -25.12 -24.95 -24.28
CA THR A 109 -26.57 -24.78 -24.35
C THR A 109 -27.01 -24.75 -25.81
N THR A 110 -28.17 -25.36 -26.09
CA THR A 110 -28.80 -25.32 -27.42
C THR A 110 -29.57 -24.01 -27.68
N ASP A 111 -29.47 -23.05 -26.76
CA ASP A 111 -30.18 -21.78 -26.83
C ASP A 111 -29.23 -20.60 -27.10
N GLU A 112 -29.70 -19.69 -27.94
CA GLU A 112 -28.96 -18.55 -28.48
C GLU A 112 -28.56 -17.52 -27.39
N TYR A 113 -29.08 -17.65 -26.16
CA TYR A 113 -28.79 -16.76 -25.03
C TYR A 113 -29.05 -17.47 -23.70
N GLY A 114 -28.00 -17.80 -22.93
CA GLY A 114 -28.18 -18.04 -21.50
C GLY A 114 -27.25 -19.06 -20.88
N ARG A 115 -26.20 -18.56 -20.23
CA ARG A 115 -25.37 -19.31 -19.27
C ARG A 115 -26.19 -20.29 -18.44
N SER A 116 -25.72 -21.53 -18.34
CA SER A 116 -26.05 -22.39 -17.22
C SER A 116 -24.77 -23.01 -16.68
N ARG A 117 -24.34 -22.60 -15.48
CA ARG A 117 -23.29 -23.33 -14.71
C ARG A 117 -23.65 -24.80 -14.50
N SER A 118 -24.93 -25.14 -14.63
CA SER A 118 -25.42 -26.51 -14.55
C SER A 118 -25.12 -27.34 -15.80
N ALA A 119 -24.67 -26.70 -16.89
CA ALA A 119 -24.33 -27.34 -18.17
C ALA A 119 -22.82 -27.48 -18.40
N SER A 120 -21.95 -26.91 -17.56
CA SER A 120 -20.50 -27.09 -17.65
C SER A 120 -20.11 -28.52 -17.27
N GLY A 121 -19.08 -29.06 -17.93
CA GLY A 121 -18.60 -30.42 -17.69
C GLY A 121 -19.51 -31.48 -18.28
N GLN A 122 -20.36 -31.11 -19.25
CA GLN A 122 -21.15 -32.07 -20.05
C GLN A 122 -20.48 -32.42 -21.38
N ALA A 123 -19.45 -31.66 -21.78
CA ALA A 123 -18.59 -31.96 -22.92
C ALA A 123 -17.12 -31.80 -22.51
N GLY A 124 -16.24 -32.49 -23.23
CA GLY A 124 -14.80 -32.27 -23.14
C GLY A 124 -14.37 -30.97 -23.83
N PHE A 125 -13.11 -30.60 -23.64
CA PHE A 125 -12.49 -29.38 -24.19
C PHE A 125 -12.99 -28.06 -23.59
N GLU A 126 -13.55 -28.10 -22.39
CA GLU A 126 -13.95 -26.92 -21.61
C GLU A 126 -13.52 -27.08 -20.15
N ASP A 127 -13.67 -26.01 -19.35
CA ASP A 127 -13.55 -26.10 -17.89
C ASP A 127 -14.74 -26.89 -17.32
N PRO A 128 -14.52 -28.07 -16.70
CA PRO A 128 -15.61 -28.88 -16.14
C PRO A 128 -16.38 -28.17 -15.02
N LEU A 129 -15.77 -27.18 -14.36
CA LEU A 129 -16.36 -26.42 -13.26
C LEU A 129 -17.06 -25.12 -13.72
N GLY A 130 -16.88 -24.73 -14.99
CA GLY A 130 -17.48 -23.52 -15.54
C GLY A 130 -17.01 -22.21 -14.89
N ASN A 131 -15.77 -22.17 -14.39
CA ASN A 131 -15.13 -20.96 -13.86
C ASN A 131 -14.43 -20.14 -14.95
N PHE A 132 -13.92 -20.79 -16.00
CA PHE A 132 -13.19 -20.16 -17.10
C PHE A 132 -13.68 -20.62 -18.49
N PRO A 133 -13.61 -19.74 -19.51
CA PRO A 133 -13.35 -18.30 -19.43
C PRO A 133 -14.46 -17.52 -18.70
N LYS A 134 -14.12 -16.33 -18.17
CA LYS A 134 -15.07 -15.46 -17.44
C LYS A 134 -15.88 -14.54 -18.36
N TYR A 135 -15.34 -14.23 -19.54
CA TYR A 135 -15.87 -13.24 -20.48
C TYR A 135 -15.63 -13.72 -21.93
N THR A 136 -16.40 -13.19 -22.86
CA THR A 136 -16.25 -13.41 -24.32
C THR A 136 -15.49 -12.24 -24.95
N GLU A 137 -14.29 -11.97 -24.44
CA GLU A 137 -13.38 -10.93 -24.91
C GLU A 137 -11.97 -11.52 -25.02
N THR A 138 -10.96 -10.73 -25.37
CA THR A 138 -9.57 -11.22 -25.36
C THR A 138 -9.18 -11.78 -23.99
N ASP A 139 -8.52 -12.95 -23.97
CA ASP A 139 -7.98 -13.55 -22.74
C ASP A 139 -6.81 -12.74 -22.15
N VAL A 140 -6.28 -11.77 -22.91
CA VAL A 140 -5.27 -10.85 -22.41
C VAL A 140 -5.90 -9.94 -21.34
N ASN A 141 -5.21 -9.78 -20.21
CA ASN A 141 -5.69 -9.01 -19.07
C ASN A 141 -6.16 -7.60 -19.48
N ARG A 142 -7.34 -7.17 -19.02
CA ARG A 142 -7.91 -5.83 -19.27
C ARG A 142 -6.96 -4.69 -18.93
N LEU A 143 -6.10 -4.85 -17.91
CA LEU A 143 -5.07 -3.88 -17.55
C LEU A 143 -3.98 -3.75 -18.63
N ALA A 144 -3.68 -4.82 -19.36
CA ALA A 144 -2.71 -4.81 -20.44
C ALA A 144 -3.31 -4.27 -21.74
N VAL A 145 -4.58 -4.60 -22.01
CA VAL A 145 -5.29 -4.22 -23.24
C VAL A 145 -5.76 -2.77 -23.19
N ASN A 146 -6.33 -2.35 -22.06
CA ASN A 146 -6.96 -1.05 -21.86
C ASN A 146 -7.93 -0.67 -23.00
N GLU A 147 -8.91 -1.54 -23.28
CA GLU A 147 -9.84 -1.35 -24.39
C GLU A 147 -10.69 -0.09 -24.18
N LYS A 148 -10.83 0.73 -25.22
CA LYS A 148 -11.57 1.99 -25.17
C LYS A 148 -12.62 2.08 -26.27
N THR A 149 -13.77 2.63 -25.94
CA THR A 149 -14.82 3.04 -26.88
C THR A 149 -15.10 4.52 -26.66
N ASP A 150 -15.05 5.32 -27.71
CA ASP A 150 -15.22 6.78 -27.66
C ASP A 150 -14.33 7.49 -26.61
N GLY A 151 -13.11 6.96 -26.40
CA GLY A 151 -12.12 7.51 -25.49
C GLY A 151 -12.21 7.08 -24.02
N ALA A 152 -13.27 6.36 -23.64
CA ALA A 152 -13.45 5.80 -22.29
C ALA A 152 -13.20 4.30 -22.26
N GLU A 153 -12.71 3.75 -21.14
CA GLU A 153 -12.51 2.31 -20.98
C GLU A 153 -13.83 1.55 -21.11
N SER A 154 -13.93 0.60 -22.05
CA SER A 154 -15.15 -0.17 -22.31
C SER A 154 -15.34 -1.32 -21.33
N ASN A 155 -14.24 -1.92 -20.87
CA ASN A 155 -14.19 -3.06 -19.95
C ASN A 155 -13.11 -2.86 -18.88
N PRO A 156 -13.20 -1.82 -18.02
CA PRO A 156 -12.17 -1.56 -17.02
C PRO A 156 -11.99 -2.77 -16.10
N HIS A 157 -10.73 -3.02 -15.71
CA HIS A 157 -10.44 -4.06 -14.74
C HIS A 157 -10.96 -3.66 -13.36
N SER A 158 -11.53 -4.61 -12.60
CA SER A 158 -12.12 -4.32 -11.29
C SER A 158 -11.13 -3.66 -10.31
N SER A 159 -9.86 -4.02 -10.37
CA SER A 159 -8.81 -3.41 -9.56
C SER A 159 -8.62 -1.91 -9.84
N LEU A 160 -8.79 -1.48 -11.09
CA LEU A 160 -8.68 -0.08 -11.48
C LEU A 160 -9.86 0.72 -10.93
N THR A 161 -11.08 0.18 -11.06
CA THR A 161 -12.29 0.79 -10.50
C THR A 161 -12.18 0.95 -8.98
N LEU A 162 -11.72 -0.09 -8.28
CA LEU A 162 -11.52 -0.04 -6.82
C LEU A 162 -10.47 0.99 -6.41
N ARG A 163 -9.34 1.06 -7.11
CA ARG A 163 -8.28 2.04 -6.81
C ARG A 163 -8.79 3.49 -6.93
N ARG A 164 -9.55 3.80 -7.97
CA ARG A 164 -10.16 5.12 -8.16
C ARG A 164 -11.18 5.45 -7.06
N ALA A 165 -11.89 4.45 -6.55
CA ALA A 165 -12.87 4.64 -5.47
C ALA A 165 -12.24 4.74 -4.07
N ASP A 166 -11.03 4.22 -3.89
CA ASP A 166 -10.32 4.13 -2.61
C ASP A 166 -9.41 5.35 -2.32
N VAL A 167 -9.44 6.37 -3.16
CA VAL A 167 -8.61 7.59 -3.03
C VAL A 167 -9.06 8.39 -1.82
N ASP A 168 -8.14 8.64 -0.88
CA ASP A 168 -8.41 9.51 0.26
C ASP A 168 -8.38 10.98 -0.18
N THR A 169 -9.47 11.71 0.08
CA THR A 169 -9.60 13.12 -0.28
C THR A 169 -9.97 13.95 0.93
N GLY A 170 -9.51 15.20 0.98
CA GLY A 170 -9.79 16.14 2.05
C GLY A 170 -9.17 15.73 3.39
N VAL A 171 -8.06 14.98 3.39
CA VAL A 171 -7.41 14.54 4.63
C VAL A 171 -6.89 15.77 5.36
N SER A 172 -7.51 16.10 6.49
CA SER A 172 -7.15 17.28 7.27
C SER A 172 -5.77 17.14 7.90
N VAL A 173 -5.02 18.24 7.91
CA VAL A 173 -3.83 18.38 8.76
C VAL A 173 -4.17 19.19 10.00
N ALA A 174 -3.29 19.15 11.01
CA ALA A 174 -3.45 19.97 12.21
C ALA A 174 -3.55 21.46 11.86
N ASP A 175 -4.48 22.15 12.52
CA ASP A 175 -4.63 23.59 12.54
C ASP A 175 -4.19 24.15 13.90
N ILE A 176 -3.57 25.33 13.88
CA ILE A 176 -3.18 26.13 15.04
C ILE A 176 -4.03 27.38 15.05
N ASP A 177 -4.77 27.55 16.14
CA ASP A 177 -5.61 28.71 16.36
C ASP A 177 -4.74 29.97 16.52
N GLU A 178 -5.23 31.11 16.03
CA GLU A 178 -4.56 32.39 16.25
C GLU A 178 -4.55 32.74 17.75
N ILE A 179 -3.37 33.00 18.30
CA ILE A 179 -3.22 33.49 19.68
C ILE A 179 -2.95 34.99 19.61
N THR A 180 -4.00 35.79 19.81
CA THR A 180 -4.01 37.24 19.57
C THR A 180 -3.60 38.10 20.77
N SER A 181 -3.50 37.54 21.98
CA SER A 181 -2.90 38.26 23.11
C SER A 181 -2.29 37.29 24.12
N ILE A 182 -0.98 37.44 24.33
CA ILE A 182 -0.27 36.93 25.52
C ILE A 182 0.02 38.15 26.40
N ALA A 183 -0.33 38.08 27.68
CA ALA A 183 -0.11 39.15 28.65
C ALA A 183 1.34 39.65 28.63
N GLY A 184 1.53 40.96 28.42
CA GLY A 184 2.85 41.61 28.33
C GLY A 184 3.23 42.12 26.92
N GLN A 185 2.48 41.74 25.88
CA GLN A 185 2.67 42.25 24.51
C GLN A 185 1.61 43.29 24.14
N THR A 186 1.75 44.50 24.67
CA THR A 186 0.91 45.63 24.24
C THR A 186 1.46 46.20 22.94
N GLY A 187 0.99 45.67 21.80
CA GLY A 187 1.25 46.23 20.47
C GLY A 187 -0.04 46.21 19.65
N THR A 188 -0.59 47.39 19.36
CA THR A 188 -1.78 47.57 18.52
C THR A 188 -1.58 46.91 17.15
N VAL A 189 -2.53 46.08 16.75
CA VAL A 189 -2.61 45.47 15.41
C VAL A 189 -2.86 46.57 14.36
N ASP A 190 -1.88 46.89 13.51
CA ASP A 190 -2.15 47.54 12.21
C ASP A 190 -2.10 46.46 11.13
N GLN A 191 -3.28 45.94 10.78
CA GLN A 191 -3.53 44.92 9.77
C GLN A 191 -3.41 45.47 8.32
N ARG A 192 -2.39 46.29 8.03
CA ARG A 192 -2.14 46.78 6.66
C ARG A 192 -0.84 46.21 6.11
N THR A 193 -1.05 45.44 5.05
CA THR A 193 -0.11 44.71 4.21
C THR A 193 1.22 45.41 3.95
N GLY A 194 2.34 44.70 4.18
CA GLY A 194 3.51 44.78 3.29
C GLY A 194 4.76 45.48 3.80
N ILE A 195 4.98 45.64 5.11
CA ILE A 195 6.27 46.15 5.62
C ILE A 195 6.83 45.18 6.68
N ALA A 196 7.88 44.47 6.29
CA ALA A 196 8.78 43.79 7.22
C ALA A 196 9.42 44.84 8.16
N GLY A 197 9.16 44.74 9.45
CA GLY A 197 9.81 45.56 10.47
C GLY A 197 8.87 46.24 11.46
N SER A 198 8.31 45.46 12.39
CA SER A 198 7.97 45.90 13.75
C SER A 198 7.57 44.64 14.53
N GLY A 199 8.24 44.38 15.66
CA GLY A 199 8.11 43.15 16.47
C GLY A 199 6.71 42.98 17.06
N SER A 200 5.80 42.40 16.28
CA SER A 200 4.51 41.91 16.74
C SER A 200 4.64 40.41 16.99
N SER A 201 4.48 40.02 18.25
CA SER A 201 4.71 38.67 18.74
C SER A 201 3.42 37.84 18.74
N ILE A 202 2.66 37.93 17.66
CA ILE A 202 1.45 37.12 17.42
C ILE A 202 1.89 35.74 16.93
N ILE A 203 1.33 34.67 17.52
CA ILE A 203 1.40 33.34 16.89
C ILE A 203 0.36 33.39 15.77
N ASN A 204 0.84 33.57 14.54
CA ASN A 204 -0.02 33.60 13.36
C ASN A 204 -0.82 32.30 13.30
N ALA A 205 -2.10 32.39 12.93
CA ALA A 205 -2.91 31.23 12.62
C ALA A 205 -2.18 30.37 11.57
N ASP A 206 -2.00 29.09 11.87
CA ASP A 206 -1.77 28.08 10.86
C ASP A 206 -3.12 27.39 10.67
N LEU A 207 -3.92 27.87 9.72
CA LEU A 207 -5.27 27.33 9.49
C LEU A 207 -5.23 25.86 9.01
N GLY A 208 -4.03 25.28 8.92
CA GLY A 208 -3.81 23.98 8.31
C GLY A 208 -4.26 24.01 6.86
N GLY A 209 -4.51 22.81 6.36
CA GLY A 209 -5.07 22.59 5.04
C GLY A 209 -5.61 21.18 4.96
N THR A 210 -5.84 20.75 3.73
CA THR A 210 -6.11 19.35 3.43
C THR A 210 -5.15 18.90 2.35
N TRP A 211 -4.96 17.59 2.25
CA TRP A 211 -4.32 17.00 1.09
C TRP A 211 -5.19 15.87 0.55
N ASP A 212 -5.08 15.68 -0.76
CA ASP A 212 -5.70 14.59 -1.49
C ASP A 212 -4.62 13.60 -1.89
N GLU A 213 -4.90 12.31 -1.77
CA GLU A 213 -4.09 11.30 -2.41
C GLU A 213 -4.18 11.48 -3.94
N PRO A 214 -3.05 11.38 -4.68
CA PRO A 214 -3.09 11.38 -6.13
C PRO A 214 -3.95 10.26 -6.70
N GLU A 215 -4.73 10.56 -7.74
CA GLU A 215 -5.43 9.53 -8.52
C GLU A 215 -4.43 8.72 -9.36
N THR A 216 -4.73 7.45 -9.60
CA THR A 216 -3.91 6.61 -10.50
C THR A 216 -3.81 7.22 -11.89
N THR A 217 -2.59 7.36 -12.41
CA THR A 217 -2.34 7.86 -13.78
C THR A 217 -2.43 6.75 -14.83
N TYR A 218 -3.11 5.63 -14.52
CA TYR A 218 -3.25 4.51 -15.44
C TYR A 218 -3.80 4.94 -16.80
N ASN A 219 -2.99 4.76 -17.83
CA ASN A 219 -3.36 5.01 -19.22
C ASN A 219 -2.60 4.06 -20.16
N ALA A 220 -2.57 2.77 -19.79
CA ALA A 220 -1.85 1.74 -20.52
C ALA A 220 -2.20 1.73 -22.02
N SER A 221 -1.21 1.45 -22.86
CA SER A 221 -1.39 1.22 -24.29
C SER A 221 -0.82 -0.14 -24.65
N TYR A 222 -1.65 -1.03 -25.18
CA TYR A 222 -1.18 -2.32 -25.65
C TYR A 222 -0.12 -2.14 -26.77
N PRO A 223 1.00 -2.91 -26.81
CA PRO A 223 1.39 -4.02 -25.92
C PRO A 223 2.38 -3.63 -24.80
N LYS A 224 2.32 -2.39 -24.30
CA LYS A 224 3.36 -1.82 -23.42
C LYS A 224 3.18 -2.13 -21.94
N ASN A 225 1.96 -2.43 -21.49
CA ASN A 225 1.74 -2.80 -20.10
C ASN A 225 1.91 -4.31 -19.90
N HIS A 226 2.91 -4.68 -19.11
CA HIS A 226 3.24 -6.05 -18.77
C HIS A 226 2.58 -6.44 -17.45
N VAL A 227 1.46 -7.15 -17.55
CA VAL A 227 0.62 -7.51 -16.41
C VAL A 227 0.79 -8.98 -16.06
N TYR A 228 1.06 -9.24 -14.79
CA TYR A 228 0.90 -10.54 -14.16
C TYR A 228 -0.29 -10.48 -13.22
N GLU A 229 -1.24 -11.41 -13.38
CA GLU A 229 -2.33 -11.62 -12.43
C GLU A 229 -2.45 -13.10 -12.06
N SER A 230 -2.49 -13.37 -10.76
CA SER A 230 -2.79 -14.71 -10.24
C SER A 230 -4.30 -14.96 -10.18
N GLU A 231 -4.72 -16.22 -10.17
CA GLU A 231 -6.14 -16.61 -10.03
C GLU A 231 -6.81 -15.98 -8.78
N GLY A 232 -6.06 -15.77 -7.71
CA GLY A 232 -6.51 -15.12 -6.48
C GLY A 232 -6.63 -13.60 -6.54
N GLY A 233 -6.22 -12.96 -7.64
CA GLY A 233 -6.34 -11.52 -7.86
C GLY A 233 -5.15 -10.66 -7.39
N HIS A 234 -4.01 -11.29 -7.05
CA HIS A 234 -2.73 -10.57 -6.89
C HIS A 234 -2.23 -10.08 -8.24
N ILE A 235 -1.81 -8.84 -8.31
CA ILE A 235 -1.44 -8.16 -9.55
C ILE A 235 -0.05 -7.55 -9.41
N ARG A 236 0.76 -7.67 -10.47
CA ARG A 236 1.99 -6.93 -10.69
C ARG A 236 2.00 -6.39 -12.11
N GLU A 237 2.34 -5.12 -12.27
CA GLU A 237 2.35 -4.42 -13.54
C GLU A 237 3.65 -3.64 -13.72
N TYR A 238 4.24 -3.77 -14.90
CA TYR A 238 5.31 -2.90 -15.39
C TYR A 238 4.84 -2.29 -16.70
N ASP A 239 4.49 -1.01 -16.67
CA ASP A 239 3.93 -0.31 -17.82
C ASP A 239 5.00 0.55 -18.51
N ASP A 240 5.29 0.22 -19.76
CA ASP A 240 6.22 0.95 -20.62
C ASP A 240 5.50 1.97 -21.54
N THR A 241 4.22 2.26 -21.30
CA THR A 241 3.46 3.24 -22.08
C THR A 241 4.09 4.63 -22.00
N GLU A 242 4.36 5.24 -23.15
CA GLU A 242 5.00 6.56 -23.20
C GLU A 242 4.12 7.64 -22.57
N GLY A 243 4.69 8.41 -21.63
CA GLY A 243 3.96 9.41 -20.85
C GLY A 243 3.07 8.86 -19.74
N ALA A 244 2.96 7.54 -19.59
CA ALA A 244 2.18 6.86 -18.58
C ALA A 244 2.90 5.63 -18.01
N LYS A 245 4.24 5.69 -17.93
CA LYS A 245 5.02 4.60 -17.35
C LYS A 245 4.64 4.41 -15.89
N ARG A 246 4.53 3.18 -15.42
CA ARG A 246 4.20 2.95 -14.02
C ARG A 246 4.65 1.58 -13.53
N ILE A 247 4.78 1.47 -12.21
CA ILE A 247 4.89 0.20 -11.51
C ILE A 247 3.70 0.09 -10.57
N HIS A 248 3.00 -1.04 -10.59
CA HIS A 248 1.93 -1.29 -9.65
C HIS A 248 1.95 -2.73 -9.17
N GLU A 249 2.00 -2.93 -7.85
CA GLU A 249 1.91 -4.26 -7.24
C GLU A 249 0.93 -4.24 -6.09
N ARG A 250 -0.01 -5.19 -6.09
CA ARG A 250 -1.06 -5.25 -5.08
C ARG A 250 -1.51 -6.65 -4.73
N HIS A 251 -1.95 -6.78 -3.49
CA HIS A 251 -2.72 -7.90 -2.98
C HIS A 251 -4.20 -7.77 -3.38
N ALA A 252 -4.92 -8.90 -3.46
CA ALA A 252 -6.32 -8.93 -3.84
C ALA A 252 -7.24 -8.11 -2.89
N SER A 253 -6.83 -7.96 -1.63
CA SER A 253 -7.52 -7.14 -0.62
C SER A 253 -7.43 -5.64 -0.85
N GLY A 254 -6.58 -5.17 -1.77
CA GLY A 254 -6.38 -3.74 -2.07
C GLY A 254 -5.15 -3.09 -1.41
N SER A 255 -4.41 -3.80 -0.55
CA SER A 255 -3.10 -3.31 -0.09
C SER A 255 -2.07 -3.44 -1.21
N GLY A 256 -1.22 -2.44 -1.40
CA GLY A 256 -0.24 -2.41 -2.48
C GLY A 256 0.49 -1.09 -2.59
N TYR A 257 1.24 -0.92 -3.66
CA TYR A 257 1.86 0.34 -4.01
C TYR A 257 1.77 0.61 -5.51
N GLU A 258 1.81 1.89 -5.85
CA GLU A 258 1.88 2.41 -7.21
C GLU A 258 3.00 3.44 -7.29
N ILE A 259 3.75 3.40 -8.39
CA ILE A 259 4.74 4.41 -8.75
C ILE A 259 4.34 4.95 -10.11
N ASP A 260 3.94 6.22 -10.15
CA ASP A 260 3.48 6.90 -11.35
C ASP A 260 4.64 7.33 -12.26
N ASN A 261 4.31 7.87 -13.43
CA ASN A 261 5.28 8.20 -14.49
C ASN A 261 6.31 9.26 -14.08
N ASP A 262 5.95 10.14 -13.15
CA ASP A 262 6.84 11.17 -12.60
C ASP A 262 7.66 10.69 -11.40
N GLY A 263 7.44 9.46 -10.94
CA GLY A 263 8.06 8.86 -9.77
C GLY A 263 7.29 9.04 -8.46
N THR A 264 6.10 9.66 -8.49
CA THR A 264 5.22 9.74 -7.32
C THR A 264 4.88 8.33 -6.85
N LYS A 265 5.15 8.05 -5.57
CA LYS A 265 4.89 6.74 -4.97
C LYS A 265 3.74 6.81 -3.98
N ILE A 266 2.73 6.01 -4.22
CA ILE A 266 1.59 5.80 -3.33
C ILE A 266 1.73 4.42 -2.71
N THR A 267 1.64 4.33 -1.39
CA THR A 267 1.59 3.04 -0.67
C THR A 267 0.32 2.99 0.16
N ARG A 268 -0.49 1.95 -0.06
CA ARG A 268 -1.77 1.76 0.62
C ARG A 268 -1.80 0.47 1.41
N VAL A 269 -2.25 0.57 2.65
CA VAL A 269 -2.41 -0.57 3.56
C VAL A 269 -3.84 -0.58 4.08
N LYS A 270 -4.61 -1.62 3.72
CA LYS A 270 -6.02 -1.77 4.13
C LYS A 270 -6.22 -2.28 5.56
N LYS A 271 -5.14 -2.58 6.27
CA LYS A 271 -5.16 -3.11 7.64
C LYS A 271 -3.92 -2.61 8.41
N ASP A 272 -3.45 -3.39 9.38
CA ASP A 272 -2.31 -3.06 10.22
C ASP A 272 -1.02 -3.00 9.38
N ASN A 273 -0.21 -1.96 9.59
CA ASN A 273 1.12 -1.82 9.00
C ASN A 273 2.19 -1.99 10.07
N TYR A 274 3.17 -2.87 9.83
CA TYR A 274 4.30 -3.11 10.73
C TYR A 274 5.61 -2.75 10.03
N THR A 275 6.29 -1.73 10.54
CA THR A 275 7.66 -1.39 10.13
C THR A 275 8.62 -1.89 11.20
N ILE A 276 9.37 -2.96 10.91
CA ILE A 276 10.28 -3.61 11.86
C ILE A 276 11.70 -3.53 11.30
N ILE A 277 12.57 -2.77 11.97
CA ILE A 277 13.94 -2.50 11.52
C ILE A 277 14.88 -2.97 12.63
N THR A 278 15.84 -3.83 12.27
CA THR A 278 16.75 -4.47 13.25
C THR A 278 18.00 -3.63 13.51
N ALA A 279 18.40 -2.81 12.55
CA ALA A 279 19.55 -1.92 12.63
C ALA A 279 19.06 -0.47 12.55
N ASP A 280 19.76 0.36 11.78
CA ASP A 280 19.46 1.78 11.65
C ASP A 280 18.38 2.05 10.59
N ASP A 281 17.57 3.09 10.82
CA ASP A 281 16.63 3.66 9.85
C ASP A 281 17.01 5.13 9.60
N TYR A 282 17.25 5.48 8.33
CA TYR A 282 17.63 6.83 7.93
C TYR A 282 16.52 7.41 7.05
N VAL A 283 15.84 8.44 7.57
CA VAL A 283 14.74 9.12 6.88
C VAL A 283 15.14 10.57 6.58
N HIS A 284 15.14 10.96 5.30
CA HIS A 284 15.41 12.33 4.86
C HIS A 284 14.30 12.81 3.93
N ILE A 285 13.54 13.81 4.39
CA ILE A 285 12.45 14.43 3.64
C ILE A 285 12.88 15.86 3.34
N GLN A 286 13.10 16.17 2.05
CA GLN A 286 13.54 17.50 1.60
C GLN A 286 12.37 18.46 1.32
N GLY A 287 11.19 17.90 1.05
CA GLY A 287 9.94 18.64 0.97
C GLY A 287 9.22 18.69 2.31
N ASP A 288 7.91 18.92 2.26
CA ASP A 288 7.07 18.94 3.44
C ASP A 288 6.74 17.52 3.92
N ALA A 289 6.78 17.32 5.24
CA ALA A 289 6.26 16.12 5.89
C ALA A 289 4.95 16.46 6.63
N ARG A 290 3.89 15.72 6.36
CA ARG A 290 2.58 15.87 7.03
C ARG A 290 2.18 14.52 7.61
N GLN A 291 1.77 14.50 8.88
CA GLN A 291 1.31 13.29 9.57
C GLN A 291 0.01 13.57 10.30
N THR A 292 -1.05 12.84 9.95
CA THR A 292 -2.36 12.89 10.62
C THR A 292 -2.59 11.54 11.30
N ILE A 293 -2.92 11.57 12.59
CA ILE A 293 -3.15 10.35 13.40
C ILE A 293 -4.47 10.53 14.15
N ASP A 294 -5.51 9.83 13.71
CA ASP A 294 -6.87 10.01 14.24
C ASP A 294 -7.04 9.66 15.72
N LYS A 295 -6.19 8.75 16.23
CA LYS A 295 -6.29 8.26 17.61
C LYS A 295 -5.17 8.78 18.49
N GLY A 296 -3.99 8.16 18.46
CA GLY A 296 -2.90 8.60 19.31
C GLY A 296 -1.55 8.07 18.87
N LEU A 297 -0.52 8.86 19.18
CA LEU A 297 0.88 8.55 18.96
C LEU A 297 1.56 8.23 20.30
N ARG A 298 2.38 7.18 20.34
CA ARG A 298 3.24 6.86 21.48
C ARG A 298 4.67 6.72 20.98
N VAL A 299 5.57 7.49 21.58
CA VAL A 299 7.00 7.45 21.30
C VAL A 299 7.71 6.93 22.55
N PHE A 300 8.41 5.80 22.44
CA PHE A 300 9.21 5.25 23.52
C PHE A 300 10.64 5.00 23.03
N MET A 301 11.57 5.79 23.56
CA MET A 301 12.99 5.74 23.22
C MET A 301 13.79 5.05 24.33
N ASN A 302 14.96 4.51 23.96
CA ASN A 302 15.92 3.90 24.90
C ASN A 302 15.30 2.80 25.80
N THR A 303 14.58 1.84 25.20
CA THR A 303 13.91 0.76 25.94
C THR A 303 14.88 -0.17 26.70
N LYS A 304 16.16 -0.18 26.30
CA LYS A 304 17.25 -0.88 26.99
C LYS A 304 17.81 -0.14 28.21
N GLN A 305 17.43 1.13 28.41
CA GLN A 305 17.86 1.98 29.53
C GLN A 305 19.38 2.24 29.55
N GLU A 306 19.98 2.42 28.37
CA GLU A 306 21.42 2.69 28.22
C GLU A 306 21.69 4.20 28.22
N ALA A 307 22.83 4.62 28.78
CA ALA A 307 23.22 6.03 28.79
C ALA A 307 23.58 6.56 27.39
N GLY A 308 23.42 7.87 27.18
CA GLY A 308 23.81 8.55 25.92
C GLY A 308 22.74 8.55 24.82
N ASN A 309 21.56 7.98 25.07
CA ASN A 309 20.43 7.98 24.13
C ASN A 309 19.49 9.17 24.39
N ASN A 310 18.99 9.80 23.33
CA ASN A 310 18.20 11.04 23.42
C ASN A 310 16.98 11.02 22.49
N TYR A 311 15.96 11.81 22.84
CA TYR A 311 14.89 12.24 21.92
C TYR A 311 14.99 13.76 21.78
N ASN A 312 15.47 14.22 20.62
CA ASN A 312 15.72 15.64 20.37
C ASN A 312 14.64 16.20 19.46
N ILE A 313 14.16 17.39 19.80
CA ILE A 313 13.35 18.24 18.91
C ILE A 313 14.17 19.51 18.68
N GLU A 314 14.66 19.69 17.47
CA GLU A 314 15.40 20.87 17.03
C GLU A 314 14.66 21.52 15.87
N VAL A 315 14.44 22.84 15.97
CA VAL A 315 13.84 23.64 14.91
C VAL A 315 14.79 24.79 14.59
N GLY A 316 15.14 24.90 13.31
CA GLY A 316 16.12 25.85 12.82
C GLY A 316 15.68 27.31 12.92
N ALA A 317 16.62 28.23 12.68
CA ALA A 317 16.34 29.66 12.68
C ALA A 317 15.20 30.03 11.72
N ASN A 318 14.38 31.01 12.14
CA ASN A 318 13.19 31.50 11.42
C ASN A 318 12.00 30.52 11.35
N ALA A 319 12.05 29.40 12.07
CA ALA A 319 10.90 28.50 12.26
C ALA A 319 10.46 28.47 13.73
N ASN A 320 9.26 27.97 13.99
CA ASN A 320 8.63 27.94 15.31
C ASN A 320 8.25 26.51 15.71
N VAL A 321 8.20 26.26 17.02
CA VAL A 321 7.58 25.06 17.61
C VAL A 321 6.30 25.48 18.32
N THR A 322 5.19 24.81 18.01
CA THR A 322 3.90 25.02 18.69
C THR A 322 3.40 23.70 19.26
N VAL A 323 2.95 23.72 20.52
CA VAL A 323 2.30 22.57 21.19
C VAL A 323 0.94 23.04 21.72
N GLN A 324 -0.13 22.64 21.02
CA GLN A 324 -1.50 23.07 21.30
C GLN A 324 -2.39 21.89 21.71
N VAL A 325 -3.28 22.12 22.68
CA VAL A 325 -4.34 21.17 23.09
C VAL A 325 -5.65 21.93 23.17
N ASN A 326 -6.57 21.66 22.25
CA ASN A 326 -7.86 22.37 22.17
C ASN A 326 -8.75 22.10 23.40
N LYS A 327 -8.63 20.89 23.98
CA LYS A 327 -9.29 20.51 25.22
C LYS A 327 -8.56 19.36 25.90
N GLY A 328 -8.10 19.57 27.12
CA GLY A 328 -7.30 18.61 27.87
C GLY A 328 -6.21 19.30 28.67
N ASN A 329 -5.18 18.55 29.05
CA ASN A 329 -4.04 19.05 29.81
C ASN A 329 -2.74 18.81 29.04
N ILE A 330 -1.79 19.74 29.16
CA ILE A 330 -0.38 19.51 28.82
C ILE A 330 0.32 19.12 30.12
N ASN A 331 1.01 17.97 30.14
CA ASN A 331 1.76 17.50 31.31
C ASN A 331 3.25 17.39 30.94
N LEU A 332 4.12 18.02 31.73
CA LEU A 332 5.57 17.91 31.61
C LEU A 332 6.11 17.42 32.95
N LEU A 333 6.78 16.26 32.94
CA LEU A 333 7.31 15.64 34.14
C LEU A 333 8.75 15.21 33.91
N ALA A 334 9.61 15.50 34.89
CA ALA A 334 10.87 14.81 35.11
C ALA A 334 10.70 13.99 36.40
N LEU A 335 11.06 12.71 36.36
CA LEU A 335 10.87 11.76 37.46
C LEU A 335 12.22 11.30 38.02
N GLY A 336 12.24 10.91 39.30
CA GLY A 336 13.48 10.54 39.99
C GLY A 336 14.38 11.76 40.20
N ASP A 337 15.70 11.53 40.24
CA ASP A 337 16.71 12.58 40.36
C ASP A 337 16.94 13.24 38.97
N SER A 338 15.95 13.99 38.49
CA SER A 338 15.96 14.63 37.16
C SER A 338 15.41 16.06 37.21
N ASP A 339 15.86 16.89 36.26
CA ASP A 339 15.54 18.31 36.20
C ASP A 339 14.67 18.67 34.99
N ILE A 340 13.83 19.70 35.13
CA ILE A 340 13.23 20.44 34.00
C ILE A 340 13.95 21.78 33.90
N ASN A 341 14.67 22.00 32.79
CA ASN A 341 15.43 23.22 32.54
C ASN A 341 14.74 24.07 31.46
N LEU A 342 14.53 25.36 31.75
CA LEU A 342 13.93 26.33 30.83
C LEU A 342 14.86 27.54 30.70
N LYS A 343 15.23 27.88 29.46
CA LYS A 343 16.10 29.02 29.17
C LYS A 343 15.55 29.81 27.98
N ALA A 344 15.27 31.09 28.19
CA ALA A 344 14.95 32.07 27.15
C ALA A 344 16.02 33.16 27.15
N THR A 345 16.49 33.57 25.97
CA THR A 345 17.48 34.67 25.83
C THR A 345 16.82 36.04 25.71
N ALA A 346 15.58 36.07 25.22
CA ALA A 346 14.71 37.24 25.27
C ALA A 346 13.73 37.05 26.43
N ASP A 347 12.42 36.98 26.14
CA ASP A 347 11.38 36.93 27.16
C ASP A 347 10.85 35.52 27.41
N LEU A 348 10.49 35.25 28.66
CA LEU A 348 9.63 34.12 29.04
C LEU A 348 8.30 34.69 29.54
N ASN A 349 7.24 34.49 28.77
CA ASN A 349 5.91 34.98 29.10
C ASN A 349 5.03 33.82 29.60
N VAL A 350 4.33 34.02 30.71
CA VAL A 350 3.43 33.02 31.31
C VAL A 350 2.10 33.70 31.62
N GLU A 351 1.03 33.26 30.95
CA GLU A 351 -0.33 33.69 31.20
C GLU A 351 -1.18 32.51 31.67
N VAL A 352 -1.99 32.74 32.70
CA VAL A 352 -2.85 31.71 33.30
C VAL A 352 -4.25 32.27 33.50
N GLY A 353 -5.24 31.72 32.78
CA GLY A 353 -6.63 32.19 32.87
C GLY A 353 -7.35 31.88 34.20
N LYS A 354 -6.72 31.08 35.09
CA LYS A 354 -7.23 30.74 36.43
C LYS A 354 -6.13 30.90 37.48
N ASN A 355 -5.81 29.84 38.21
CA ASN A 355 -4.86 29.88 39.32
C ASN A 355 -3.47 29.47 38.84
N PHE A 356 -2.45 30.27 39.16
CA PHE A 356 -1.04 29.88 39.03
C PHE A 356 -0.53 29.41 40.40
N ASN A 357 -0.37 28.08 40.55
CA ASN A 357 0.04 27.47 41.81
C ASN A 357 1.47 26.94 41.69
N VAL A 358 2.33 27.30 42.65
CA VAL A 358 3.70 26.80 42.75
C VAL A 358 3.90 26.19 44.13
N THR A 359 4.44 24.97 44.17
CA THR A 359 4.83 24.30 45.41
C THR A 359 6.27 23.85 45.28
N VAL A 360 7.10 24.21 46.26
CA VAL A 360 8.51 23.84 46.31
C VAL A 360 8.74 23.08 47.60
N GLY A 361 9.13 21.81 47.48
CA GLY A 361 9.40 20.95 48.66
C GLY A 361 10.70 21.30 49.37
N GLY A 362 11.66 21.89 48.65
CA GLY A 362 12.91 22.44 49.19
C GLY A 362 12.87 23.97 49.26
N ASN A 363 14.00 24.60 48.92
CA ASN A 363 14.11 26.05 48.91
C ASN A 363 13.65 26.63 47.55
N ALA A 364 12.75 27.62 47.59
CA ALA A 364 12.46 28.46 46.43
C ALA A 364 13.44 29.65 46.41
N SER A 365 14.20 29.81 45.33
CA SER A 365 15.15 30.93 45.16
C SER A 365 14.81 31.69 43.89
N GLU A 366 14.73 33.01 43.99
CA GLU A 366 14.47 33.91 42.87
C GLU A 366 15.51 35.03 42.90
N THR A 367 16.20 35.26 41.79
CA THR A 367 17.17 36.34 41.65
C THR A 367 16.74 37.22 40.49
N VAL A 368 16.42 38.47 40.79
CA VAL A 368 16.00 39.46 39.80
C VAL A 368 17.05 40.57 39.78
N ASN A 369 17.87 40.60 38.73
CA ASN A 369 18.90 41.64 38.55
C ASN A 369 18.28 42.99 38.19
N GLY A 370 17.14 42.95 37.50
CA GLY A 370 16.36 44.14 37.14
C GLY A 370 15.30 44.47 38.18
N LYS A 371 14.18 44.98 37.70
CA LYS A 371 13.02 45.34 38.52
C LYS A 371 12.09 44.14 38.71
N LYS A 372 11.56 43.97 39.91
CA LYS A 372 10.41 43.09 40.18
C LYS A 372 9.19 43.95 40.49
N ASP A 373 8.21 43.92 39.59
CA ASP A 373 6.90 44.54 39.79
C ASP A 373 5.87 43.49 40.17
N GLU A 374 5.18 43.72 41.28
CA GLU A 374 4.10 42.86 41.75
C GLU A 374 2.84 43.71 41.91
N PHE A 375 1.83 43.48 41.06
CA PHE A 375 0.54 44.13 41.14
C PHE A 375 -0.52 43.13 41.61
N VAL A 376 -1.06 43.36 42.80
CA VAL A 376 -2.09 42.50 43.41
C VAL A 376 -3.33 43.34 43.70
N THR A 377 -4.45 43.02 43.06
CA THR A 377 -5.74 43.69 43.30
C THR A 377 -6.44 43.18 44.56
N GLY A 378 -6.25 41.90 44.87
CA GLY A 378 -6.74 41.26 46.09
C GLY A 378 -5.74 41.31 47.24
N ASN A 379 -5.89 40.38 48.18
CA ASN A 379 -4.99 40.29 49.33
C ASN A 379 -3.66 39.65 48.93
N ASN A 380 -2.55 40.33 49.24
CA ASN A 380 -1.22 39.75 49.19
C ASN A 380 -0.80 39.32 50.61
N THR A 381 -0.69 38.00 50.84
CA THR A 381 -0.29 37.45 52.15
C THR A 381 1.08 36.80 52.04
N LYS A 382 2.05 37.30 52.81
CA LYS A 382 3.40 36.76 52.91
C LYS A 382 3.64 36.29 54.33
N THR A 383 4.04 35.03 54.50
CA THR A 383 4.32 34.43 55.82
C THR A 383 5.67 33.73 55.77
N GLY A 384 6.39 33.76 56.88
CA GLY A 384 7.71 33.16 57.03
C GLY A 384 8.23 33.36 58.44
N ALA A 385 9.21 32.55 58.86
CA ALA A 385 9.82 32.69 60.20
C ALA A 385 10.50 34.06 60.37
N ARG A 386 11.06 34.61 59.29
CA ARG A 386 11.67 35.94 59.21
C ARG A 386 11.46 36.52 57.81
N ILE A 387 11.07 37.79 57.73
CA ILE A 387 10.97 38.55 56.48
C ILE A 387 11.86 39.77 56.65
N ASP A 388 12.94 39.84 55.88
CA ASP A 388 13.81 41.00 55.83
C ASP A 388 13.36 41.90 54.66
N LEU A 389 12.77 43.04 54.97
CA LEU A 389 12.43 44.09 54.02
C LEU A 389 13.42 45.24 54.26
N ASN A 390 14.33 45.47 53.32
CA ASN A 390 15.28 46.58 53.37
C ASN A 390 15.05 47.52 52.21
#